data_AF-A0AAV1WN45-F1
#
_entry.id   AF-A0AAV1WN45-F1
#
_cell.length_a   1.000
_cell.length_b   1.000
_cell.length_c   1.000
_cell.angle_alpha   90.00
_cell.angle_beta   90.00
_cell.angle_gamma   90.00
#
_symmetry.space_group_name_H-M   'P 1'
#
loop_
_entity.id
_entity.type
_entity.pdbx_description
1 polymer ?
#
loop_
_entity_poly.entity_id
_entity_poly.type
_entity_poly.pdbx_seq_one_letter_code
_entity_poly.pdbx_strand_id
1 'polypeptide(L)'
;MQLETQKNNLELRKTELEKREAHNESERKKFSEEIKDIVNHGVSIELLESLKDAAQTFFNLPPVKKARYLPGVSPSPIAKYGTSFVPEKEKSLEWKDYISMIYSNDEQALQHWPGQCKYDLLYYVPPSKYQIFDRLIDPYILT
;
A
#
# COMPACT_ATOMS: atom_id res chain seq x y z
N MET A 1 -27.17 -54.15 6.36
CA MET A 1 -26.25 -53.78 5.27
C MET A 1 -26.40 -52.31 4.87
N GLN A 2 -27.58 -51.82 4.45
CA GLN A 2 -27.78 -50.41 4.04
C GLN A 2 -27.50 -49.38 5.16
N LEU A 3 -27.89 -49.67 6.40
CA LEU A 3 -27.72 -48.76 7.55
C LEU A 3 -26.24 -48.55 7.93
N GLU A 4 -25.43 -49.60 7.78
CA GLU A 4 -23.99 -49.57 8.03
C GLU A 4 -23.28 -48.74 6.96
N THR A 5 -23.69 -48.91 5.71
CA THR A 5 -23.21 -48.08 4.59
C THR A 5 -23.55 -46.60 4.80
N GLN A 6 -24.75 -46.29 5.31
CA GLN A 6 -25.13 -44.91 5.64
C GLN A 6 -24.29 -44.32 6.77
N LYS A 7 -24.00 -45.10 7.82
CA LYS A 7 -23.10 -44.67 8.91
C LYS A 7 -21.69 -44.38 8.39
N ASN A 8 -21.10 -45.29 7.61
CA ASN A 8 -19.76 -45.12 7.08
C ASN A 8 -19.67 -43.89 6.15
N ASN A 9 -20.69 -43.65 5.32
CA ASN A 9 -20.75 -42.45 4.47
C ASN A 9 -20.88 -41.15 5.29
N LEU A 10 -21.62 -41.17 6.40
CA LEU A 10 -21.74 -40.01 7.27
C LEU A 10 -20.41 -39.71 7.98
N GLU A 11 -19.69 -40.75 8.41
CA GLU A 11 -18.38 -40.65 9.04
C GLU A 11 -17.33 -40.11 8.07
N LEU A 12 -17.28 -40.63 6.84
CA LEU A 12 -16.45 -40.09 5.75
C LEU A 12 -16.70 -38.60 5.51
N ARG A 13 -17.97 -38.17 5.45
CA ARG A 13 -18.33 -36.75 5.27
C ARG A 13 -17.90 -35.88 6.44
N LYS A 14 -17.99 -36.39 7.69
CA LYS A 14 -17.50 -35.66 8.87
C LYS A 14 -15.99 -35.45 8.80
N THR A 15 -15.24 -36.50 8.46
CA THR A 15 -13.78 -36.39 8.31
C THR A 15 -13.39 -35.45 7.16
N GLU A 16 -14.13 -35.43 6.05
CA GLU A 16 -13.90 -34.46 4.97
C GLU A 16 -14.20 -33.02 5.39
N LEU A 17 -15.26 -32.79 6.17
CA LEU A 17 -15.58 -31.48 6.71
C LEU A 17 -14.49 -30.98 7.66
N GLU A 18 -14.05 -31.82 8.60
CA GLU A 18 -12.97 -31.49 9.54
C GLU A 18 -11.67 -31.15 8.81
N LYS A 19 -11.31 -31.90 7.76
CA LYS A 19 -10.14 -31.58 6.92
C LYS A 19 -10.26 -30.23 6.22
N ARG A 20 -11.45 -29.90 5.70
CA ARG A 20 -11.72 -28.61 5.06
C ARG A 20 -11.67 -27.45 6.06
N GLU A 21 -12.22 -27.65 7.25
CA GLU A 21 -12.18 -26.66 8.33
C GLU A 21 -10.74 -26.40 8.80
N ALA A 22 -9.96 -27.46 9.02
CA ALA A 22 -8.55 -27.36 9.37
C ALA A 22 -7.73 -26.64 8.28
N HIS A 23 -7.99 -26.94 7.00
CA HIS A 23 -7.34 -26.22 5.89
C HIS A 23 -7.69 -24.74 5.88
N ASN A 24 -8.98 -24.39 6.01
CA ASN A 24 -9.43 -23.00 6.05
C ASN A 24 -8.86 -22.23 7.25
N GLU A 25 -8.73 -22.87 8.42
CA GLU A 25 -8.11 -22.28 9.59
C GLU A 25 -6.61 -22.06 9.41
N SER A 26 -5.91 -23.02 8.78
CA SER A 26 -4.51 -22.86 8.39
C SER A 26 -4.31 -21.68 7.43
N GLU A 27 -5.16 -21.55 6.40
CA GLU A 27 -5.09 -20.44 5.45
C GLU A 27 -5.37 -19.10 6.14
N ARG A 28 -6.37 -19.03 7.04
CA ARG A 28 -6.64 -17.84 7.85
C ARG A 28 -5.47 -17.46 8.74
N LYS A 29 -4.82 -18.44 9.39
CA LYS A 29 -3.67 -18.21 10.25
C LYS A 29 -2.47 -17.71 9.44
N LYS A 30 -2.18 -18.34 8.30
CA LYS A 30 -1.13 -17.92 7.38
C LYS A 30 -1.35 -16.47 6.92
N PHE A 31 -2.55 -16.14 6.47
CA PHE A 31 -2.90 -14.78 6.08
C PHE A 31 -2.76 -13.79 7.24
N SER A 32 -3.21 -14.18 8.44
CA SER A 32 -3.08 -13.34 9.65
C SER A 32 -1.63 -13.09 10.03
N GLU A 33 -0.74 -14.07 9.88
CA GLU A 33 0.69 -13.94 10.12
C GLU A 33 1.32 -13.00 9.08
N GLU A 34 0.96 -13.12 7.81
CA GLU A 34 1.44 -12.24 6.73
C GLU A 34 1.03 -10.76 6.91
N ILE A 35 -0.17 -10.47 7.44
CA ILE A 35 -0.63 -9.08 7.60
C ILE A 35 -0.27 -8.44 8.94
N LYS A 36 0.22 -9.21 9.92
CA LYS A 36 0.39 -8.74 11.31
C LYS A 36 1.27 -7.50 11.42
N ASP A 37 2.34 -7.46 10.62
CA ASP A 37 3.31 -6.36 10.64
C ASP A 37 2.82 -5.13 9.83
N ILE A 38 1.73 -5.29 9.08
CA ILE A 38 1.08 -4.23 8.28
C ILE A 38 0.07 -3.44 9.13
N VAL A 39 -0.58 -4.04 10.14
CA VAL A 39 -1.65 -3.35 10.90
C VAL A 39 -1.10 -2.53 12.07
N ASN A 40 0.07 -2.91 12.61
CA ASN A 40 0.68 -2.28 13.79
C ASN A 40 2.03 -1.63 13.46
N HIS A 41 2.15 -1.00 12.29
CA HIS A 41 3.39 -0.39 11.81
C HIS A 41 3.84 0.87 12.59
N GLY A 42 3.03 1.37 13.55
CA GLY A 42 3.39 2.48 14.45
C GLY A 42 3.16 3.89 13.90
N VAL A 43 2.64 4.00 12.68
CA VAL A 43 2.26 5.29 12.07
C VAL A 43 0.83 5.60 12.49
N SER A 44 0.56 6.83 12.91
CA SER A 44 -0.78 7.23 13.35
C SER A 44 -1.80 7.14 12.21
N ILE A 45 -3.01 6.68 12.55
CA ILE A 45 -4.11 6.58 11.59
C ILE A 45 -4.47 7.97 11.04
N GLU A 46 -4.46 8.99 11.90
CA GLU A 46 -4.70 10.40 11.54
C GLU A 46 -3.73 10.88 10.45
N LEU A 47 -2.45 10.51 10.52
CA LEU A 47 -1.48 10.84 9.49
C LEU A 47 -1.79 10.13 8.17
N LEU A 48 -2.16 8.84 8.23
CA LEU A 48 -2.54 8.09 7.04
C LEU A 48 -3.80 8.66 6.36
N GLU A 49 -4.76 9.13 7.15
CA GLU A 49 -5.96 9.82 6.65
C GLU A 49 -5.60 11.17 6.01
N SER A 50 -4.78 11.99 6.68
CA SER A 50 -4.28 13.26 6.12
C SER A 50 -3.55 13.06 4.79
N LEU A 51 -2.70 12.04 4.69
CA LEU A 51 -2.00 11.70 3.44
C LEU A 51 -2.95 11.34 2.30
N LYS A 52 -4.04 10.60 2.59
CA LYS A 52 -5.08 10.29 1.60
C LYS A 52 -5.78 11.56 1.14
N ASP A 53 -6.14 12.43 2.06
CA ASP A 53 -6.83 13.70 1.77
C ASP A 53 -5.93 14.66 1.00
N ALA A 54 -4.64 14.73 1.35
CA ALA A 54 -3.64 15.50 0.63
C ALA A 54 -3.47 15.02 -0.82
N ALA A 55 -3.44 13.71 -1.03
CA ALA A 55 -3.38 13.13 -2.37
C ALA A 55 -4.64 13.48 -3.18
N GLN A 56 -5.83 13.30 -2.62
CA GLN A 56 -7.09 13.68 -3.26
C GLN A 56 -7.12 15.18 -3.61
N THR A 57 -6.72 16.01 -2.65
CA THR A 57 -6.66 17.47 -2.82
C THR A 57 -5.75 17.85 -3.98
N PHE A 58 -4.58 17.21 -4.13
CA PHE A 58 -3.70 17.41 -5.26
C PHE A 58 -4.35 17.03 -6.60
N PHE A 59 -4.94 15.83 -6.70
CA PHE A 59 -5.51 15.35 -7.97
C PHE A 59 -6.79 16.10 -8.39
N ASN A 60 -7.51 16.67 -7.41
CA ASN A 60 -8.68 17.53 -7.63
C ASN A 60 -8.32 18.98 -8.02
N LEU A 61 -7.03 19.35 -8.04
CA LEU A 61 -6.63 20.66 -8.54
C LEU A 61 -6.97 20.81 -10.03
N PRO A 62 -7.24 22.06 -10.48
CA PRO A 62 -7.35 22.36 -11.90
C PRO A 62 -6.14 21.85 -12.69
N PRO A 63 -6.33 21.32 -13.91
CA PRO A 63 -5.24 20.76 -14.72
C PRO A 63 -4.03 21.69 -14.87
N VAL A 64 -4.25 23.00 -15.00
CA VAL A 64 -3.18 24.01 -15.11
C VAL A 64 -2.26 24.02 -13.88
N LYS A 65 -2.80 23.81 -12.67
CA LYS A 65 -2.00 23.75 -11.45
C LYS A 65 -1.20 22.45 -11.34
N LYS A 66 -1.71 21.34 -11.91
CA LYS A 66 -1.02 20.05 -11.97
C LYS A 66 0.04 20.02 -13.07
N ALA A 67 -0.21 20.73 -14.18
CA ALA A 67 0.67 20.79 -15.35
C ALA A 67 2.08 21.29 -15.03
N ARG A 68 2.24 22.09 -13.97
CA ARG A 68 3.56 22.57 -13.50
C ARG A 68 4.51 21.44 -13.08
N TYR A 69 4.00 20.22 -12.89
CA TYR A 69 4.81 19.05 -12.53
C TYR A 69 5.01 18.07 -13.69
N LEU A 70 4.53 18.39 -14.91
CA LEU A 70 4.72 17.50 -16.06
C LEU A 70 6.20 17.34 -16.42
N PRO A 71 6.60 16.21 -17.04
CA PRO A 71 7.94 16.05 -17.57
C PRO A 71 8.30 17.19 -18.53
N GLY A 72 9.50 17.77 -18.37
CA GLY A 72 9.97 18.91 -19.17
C GLY A 72 9.43 20.29 -18.73
N VAL A 73 8.42 20.33 -17.87
CA VAL A 73 7.90 21.58 -17.27
C VAL A 73 8.31 21.72 -15.81
N SER A 74 8.36 20.60 -15.07
CA SER A 74 8.67 20.62 -13.64
C SER A 74 10.00 21.32 -13.34
N PRO A 75 10.04 22.25 -12.37
CA PRO A 75 11.26 22.98 -12.03
C PRO A 75 12.32 22.10 -11.37
N SER A 76 11.98 20.87 -10.95
CA SER A 76 12.90 19.94 -10.33
C SER A 76 12.58 18.49 -10.71
N PRO A 77 13.59 17.62 -10.88
CA PRO A 77 13.37 16.22 -11.19
C PRO A 77 12.72 15.45 -10.03
N ILE A 78 12.67 16.02 -8.82
CA ILE A 78 12.20 15.33 -7.62
C ILE A 78 10.67 15.32 -7.47
N ALA A 79 9.93 16.05 -8.31
CA ALA A 79 8.47 16.05 -8.29
C ALA A 79 7.93 16.01 -9.73
N LYS A 80 7.28 14.91 -10.13
CA LYS A 80 6.79 14.69 -11.49
C LYS A 80 5.37 14.15 -11.50
N TYR A 81 4.45 14.84 -12.17
CA TYR A 81 3.09 14.38 -12.46
C TYR A 81 3.07 13.73 -13.84
N GLY A 82 2.38 12.60 -13.97
CA GLY A 82 2.21 11.91 -15.24
C GLY A 82 0.98 11.01 -15.24
N THR A 83 0.72 10.44 -16.42
CA THR A 83 -0.23 9.35 -16.62
C THR A 83 0.55 8.13 -17.11
N SER A 84 0.10 6.92 -16.77
CA SER A 84 0.61 5.65 -17.31
C SER A 84 0.19 5.47 -18.77
N PHE A 85 0.54 6.42 -19.65
CA PHE A 85 0.28 6.34 -21.07
C PHE A 85 1.60 6.42 -21.82
N VAL A 86 2.20 5.26 -22.08
CA VAL A 86 3.36 5.10 -22.94
C VAL A 86 3.05 4.08 -24.05
N PRO A 87 2.39 4.52 -25.14
CA PRO A 87 1.92 3.63 -26.21
C PRO A 87 3.00 2.74 -26.82
N GLU A 88 4.24 3.25 -26.85
CA GLU A 88 5.39 2.58 -27.46
C GLU A 88 5.95 1.43 -26.60
N LYS A 89 5.62 1.39 -25.29
CA LYS A 89 6.23 0.45 -24.33
C LYS A 89 5.22 -0.46 -23.62
N GLU A 90 3.94 -0.10 -23.63
CA GLU A 90 2.92 -0.80 -22.86
C GLU A 90 2.30 -1.98 -23.63
N LYS A 91 2.27 -3.17 -22.99
CA LYS A 91 1.53 -4.36 -23.47
C LYS A 91 0.07 -4.36 -23.02
N SER A 92 -0.23 -3.62 -21.96
CA SER A 92 -1.57 -3.38 -21.40
C SER A 92 -1.57 -1.96 -20.83
N LEU A 93 -2.59 -1.17 -21.17
CA LEU A 93 -2.72 0.21 -20.70
C LEU A 93 -3.13 0.21 -19.22
N GLU A 94 -2.37 0.89 -18.37
CA GLU A 94 -2.80 1.16 -16.99
C GLU A 94 -3.58 2.48 -16.95
N TRP A 95 -4.86 2.43 -16.55
CA TRP A 95 -5.63 3.65 -16.30
C TRP A 95 -5.20 4.26 -14.95
N LYS A 96 -4.09 5.00 -14.94
CA LYS A 96 -3.51 5.56 -13.72
C LYS A 96 -2.81 6.89 -13.98
N ASP A 97 -3.27 7.92 -13.26
CA ASP A 97 -2.51 9.14 -13.03
C ASP A 97 -1.65 8.99 -11.78
N TYR A 98 -0.44 9.57 -11.79
CA TYR A 98 0.47 9.52 -10.65
C TYR A 98 1.25 10.81 -10.47
N ILE A 99 1.66 11.08 -9.24
CA ILE A 99 2.73 12.03 -8.93
C ILE A 99 3.86 11.27 -8.23
N SER A 100 5.05 11.33 -8.81
CA SER A 100 6.28 10.79 -8.25
C SER A 100 7.02 11.88 -7.50
N MET A 101 7.32 11.64 -6.23
CA MET A 101 8.07 12.54 -5.36
C MET A 101 9.27 11.81 -4.76
N ILE A 102 10.47 12.34 -5.01
CA ILE A 102 11.72 11.80 -4.48
C ILE A 102 12.11 12.65 -3.28
N TYR A 103 12.29 12.00 -2.13
CA TYR A 103 12.82 12.65 -0.94
C TYR A 103 14.34 12.64 -0.98
N SER A 104 14.95 13.82 -0.87
CA SER A 104 16.41 13.98 -0.76
C SER A 104 16.78 14.66 0.55
N ASN A 105 16.15 15.81 0.83
CA ASN A 105 16.21 16.52 2.09
C ASN A 105 14.97 17.43 2.22
N ASP A 106 14.74 17.95 3.42
CA ASP A 106 13.58 18.80 3.74
C ASP A 106 13.52 20.08 2.89
N GLU A 107 14.65 20.73 2.65
CA GLU A 107 14.70 21.99 1.88
C GLU A 107 14.22 21.78 0.44
N GLN A 108 14.75 20.76 -0.24
CA GLN A 108 14.37 20.40 -1.60
C GLN A 108 12.89 19.99 -1.67
N ALA A 109 12.41 19.21 -0.72
CA ALA A 109 11.01 18.83 -0.62
C ALA A 109 10.10 20.05 -0.40
N LEU A 110 10.44 20.93 0.54
CA LEU A 110 9.67 22.14 0.84
C LEU A 110 9.58 23.09 -0.35
N GLN A 111 10.64 23.17 -1.15
CA GLN A 111 10.74 24.02 -2.33
C GLN A 111 9.98 23.46 -3.53
N HIS A 112 10.06 22.15 -3.77
CA HIS A 112 9.64 21.57 -5.05
C HIS A 112 8.38 20.70 -4.98
N TRP A 113 8.02 20.14 -3.82
CA TRP A 113 6.82 19.32 -3.70
C TRP A 113 5.53 20.14 -3.72
N PRO A 114 4.38 19.53 -4.05
CA PRO A 114 3.09 20.21 -3.97
C PRO A 114 2.74 20.66 -2.57
N GLY A 115 2.31 21.92 -2.47
CA GLY A 115 1.85 22.50 -1.21
C GLY A 115 0.69 21.73 -0.56
N GLN A 116 -0.08 21.00 -1.37
CA GLN A 116 -1.22 20.18 -0.92
C GLN A 116 -0.79 18.98 -0.08
N CYS A 117 0.43 18.45 -0.27
CA CYS A 117 0.87 17.21 0.37
C CYS A 117 2.25 17.30 1.02
N LYS A 118 3.02 18.36 0.79
CA LYS A 118 4.42 18.40 1.22
C LYS A 118 4.62 18.27 2.73
N TYR A 119 3.76 18.86 3.55
CA TYR A 119 3.90 18.83 5.01
C TYR A 119 3.58 17.46 5.58
N ASP A 120 2.46 16.87 5.16
CA ASP A 120 2.07 15.51 5.58
C ASP A 120 3.11 14.48 5.15
N LEU A 121 3.65 14.62 3.92
CA LEU A 121 4.71 13.74 3.43
C LEU A 121 6.03 13.94 4.19
N LEU A 122 6.40 15.18 4.54
CA LEU A 122 7.58 15.44 5.35
C LEU A 122 7.45 14.93 6.78
N TYR A 123 6.23 14.89 7.31
CA TYR A 123 5.97 14.27 8.60
C TYR A 123 5.98 12.73 8.51
N TYR A 124 5.60 12.17 7.36
CA TYR A 124 5.55 10.72 7.14
C TYR A 124 6.91 10.10 6.79
N VAL A 125 7.69 10.70 5.89
CA VAL A 125 8.88 10.07 5.29
C VAL A 125 9.99 9.76 6.31
N PRO A 126 10.42 10.68 7.19
CA PRO A 126 11.46 10.39 8.17
C PRO A 126 11.04 9.30 9.18
N PRO A 127 9.86 9.36 9.83
CA PRO A 127 9.42 8.32 10.75
C PRO A 127 9.13 6.98 10.08
N SER A 128 8.52 6.96 8.90
CA SER A 128 8.22 5.69 8.19
C SER A 128 9.48 4.94 7.77
N LYS A 129 10.55 5.67 7.40
CA LYS A 129 11.85 5.08 7.05
C LYS A 129 12.45 4.25 8.19
N TYR A 130 12.23 4.62 9.44
CA TYR A 130 12.75 3.85 10.58
C TYR A 130 11.67 2.91 11.15
N GLN A 131 10.46 3.40 11.41
CA GLN A 131 9.44 2.60 12.10
C GLN A 131 8.88 1.44 11.27
N ILE A 132 8.76 1.61 9.95
CA ILE A 132 8.21 0.59 9.06
C ILE A 132 9.33 -0.30 8.52
N PHE A 133 10.42 0.28 8.00
CA PHE A 133 11.50 -0.53 7.44
C PHE A 133 12.26 -1.32 8.52
N ASP A 134 12.51 -0.78 9.71
CA ASP A 134 13.22 -1.53 10.75
C ASP A 134 12.37 -2.74 11.20
N ARG A 135 11.04 -2.60 11.28
CA ARG A 135 10.14 -3.72 11.60
C ARG A 135 10.01 -4.75 10.49
N LEU A 136 10.03 -4.32 9.23
CA LEU A 136 9.87 -5.23 8.08
C LEU A 136 11.17 -5.93 7.68
N ILE A 137 12.34 -5.32 7.93
CA ILE A 137 13.65 -5.85 7.54
C ILE A 137 14.32 -6.61 8.68
N ASP A 138 14.06 -6.25 9.95
CA ASP A 138 14.62 -6.98 11.09
C ASP A 138 13.59 -7.18 12.22
N PRO A 139 12.89 -8.33 12.25
CA PRO A 139 11.89 -8.61 13.28
C PRO A 139 12.47 -8.76 14.71
N TYR A 140 13.78 -8.62 14.91
CA TYR A 140 14.46 -8.85 16.20
C TYR A 140 15.10 -7.60 16.84
N ILE A 141 14.97 -6.39 16.28
CA ILE A 141 15.67 -5.20 16.80
C ILE A 141 15.06 -4.58 18.08
N LEU A 142 13.91 -5.06 18.57
CA LEU A 142 13.27 -4.50 19.78
C LEU A 142 12.94 -5.53 20.88
N THR A 143 13.87 -6.45 21.16
CA THR A 143 13.92 -7.21 22.43
C THR A 143 15.14 -6.87 23.26
#